data_AF-A0A2G0QG60-F1
#
_entry.id   AF-A0A2G0QG60-F1
#
_cell.length_a   1.000
_cell.length_b   1.000
_cell.length_c   1.000
_cell.angle_alpha   90.00
_cell.angle_beta   90.00
_cell.angle_gamma   90.00
#
_symmetry.space_group_name_H-M   'P 1'
#
loop_
_entity.id
_entity.type
_entity.pdbx_description
1 polymer ?
#
loop_
_entity_poly.entity_id
_entity_poly.type
_entity_poly.pdbx_seq_one_letter_code
_entity_poly.pdbx_strand_id
1 'polypeptide(L)' 'MLNSLNTSILLERIELICKMGGSEYLNDNDRQIALFWLGELIKQVKSELETQIEKPLNSGSTLKLCGTGLQ' A
#
# COMPACT_ATOMS: atom_id res chain seq x y z
N MET A 1 -11.37 -5.41 -2.48
CA MET A 1 -10.60 -6.32 -3.36
C MET A 1 -9.52 -5.46 -4.01
N LEU A 2 -8.26 -5.65 -3.65
CA LEU A 2 -7.16 -4.96 -4.33
C LEU A 2 -7.21 -5.40 -5.79
N ASN A 3 -7.62 -4.50 -6.68
CA ASN A 3 -7.68 -4.80 -8.10
C ASN A 3 -6.24 -5.12 -8.53
N SER A 4 -5.99 -6.28 -9.17
CA SER A 4 -4.63 -6.69 -9.53
C SER A 4 -3.92 -5.62 -10.38
N LEU A 5 -4.69 -4.87 -11.17
CA LEU A 5 -4.26 -3.70 -11.91
C LEU A 5 -3.72 -2.59 -10.99
N ASN A 6 -4.42 -2.25 -9.90
CA ASN A 6 -3.99 -1.22 -8.95
C ASN A 6 -2.70 -1.63 -8.24
N THR A 7 -2.56 -2.89 -7.86
CA THR A 7 -1.32 -3.43 -7.28
C THR A 7 -0.16 -3.32 -8.26
N SER A 8 -0.40 -3.66 -9.54
CA SER A 8 0.61 -3.59 -10.60
C SER A 8 1.09 -2.16 -10.83
N ILE A 9 0.15 -1.20 -10.94
CA ILE A 9 0.46 0.23 -11.12
C ILE A 9 1.29 0.75 -9.95
N LEU A 10 0.95 0.35 -8.72
CA LEU A 10 1.66 0.80 -7.55
C LEU A 10 3.09 0.21 -7.47
N LEU A 11 3.28 -1.06 -7.83
CA LEU A 11 4.60 -1.66 -7.94
C LEU A 11 5.46 -0.98 -9.02
N GLU A 12 4.88 -0.64 -10.17
CA GLU A 12 5.58 0.13 -11.22
C GLU A 12 6.02 1.52 -10.74
N ARG A 13 5.19 2.20 -9.95
CA ARG A 13 5.55 3.51 -9.36
C ARG A 13 6.70 3.38 -8.36
N ILE A 14 6.69 2.34 -7.54
CA ILE A 14 7.80 2.02 -6.63
C ILE A 14 9.09 1.79 -7.42
N GLU A 15 9.04 0.99 -8.49
CA GLU A 15 10.19 0.71 -9.34
C GLU A 15 10.75 2.00 -9.99
N LEU A 16 9.88 2.86 -10.51
CA LEU A 16 10.24 4.15 -11.10
C LEU A 16 10.96 5.05 -10.09
N ILE A 17 10.44 5.18 -8.88
CA ILE A 17 11.04 6.00 -7.82
C ILE A 17 12.41 5.45 -7.41
N CYS A 18 12.55 4.13 -7.30
CA CYS A 18 13.84 3.49 -7.02
C CYS A 18 14.87 3.75 -8.12
N LYS A 19 14.47 3.66 -9.40
CA LYS A 19 15.34 3.98 -10.55
C LYS A 19 15.75 5.44 -10.57
N MET A 20 14.84 6.36 -10.21
CA MET A 20 15.18 7.77 -10.07
C MET A 20 16.21 7.96 -8.97
N GLY A 21 15.95 7.47 -7.75
CA GLY A 21 16.86 7.62 -6.59
C GLY A 21 18.25 7.01 -6.77
N GLY A 22 18.39 5.99 -7.62
CA GLY A 22 19.68 5.38 -7.98
C GLY A 22 20.44 6.07 -9.11
N SER A 23 19.85 7.08 -9.75
CA SER A 23 20.47 7.80 -10.87
C SER A 23 21.67 8.62 -10.39
N GLU A 24 22.78 8.50 -11.12
CA GLU A 24 24.02 9.25 -10.88
C GLU A 24 23.84 10.77 -11.05
N TYR A 25 22.78 11.17 -11.75
CA TYR A 25 22.46 12.57 -12.05
C TYR A 25 21.60 13.27 -11.00
N LEU A 26 21.09 12.55 -9.99
CA LEU A 26 20.32 13.16 -8.91
C LEU A 26 21.23 13.64 -7.77
N ASN A 27 21.02 14.89 -7.37
CA ASN A 27 21.63 15.43 -6.16
C ASN A 27 20.99 14.81 -4.90
N ASP A 28 21.63 15.02 -3.75
CA ASP A 28 21.19 14.42 -2.48
C ASP A 28 19.76 14.84 -2.08
N ASN A 29 19.33 16.04 -2.43
CA ASN A 29 17.98 16.52 -2.15
C ASN A 29 16.93 15.76 -2.96
N ASP A 30 17.17 15.54 -4.24
CA ASP A 30 16.28 14.76 -5.10
C ASP A 30 16.20 13.30 -4.65
N ARG A 31 17.32 12.73 -4.18
CA ARG A 31 17.36 11.39 -3.57
C ARG A 31 16.52 11.32 -2.30
N GLN A 32 16.62 12.33 -1.43
CA GLN A 32 15.80 12.39 -0.21
C GLN A 32 14.30 12.49 -0.52
N ILE A 33 13.92 13.29 -1.52
CA ILE A 33 12.52 13.41 -1.97
C ILE A 33 12.01 12.08 -2.50
N ALA A 34 12.79 11.37 -3.32
CA ALA A 34 12.45 10.05 -3.83
C ALA A 34 12.25 9.03 -2.69
N LEU A 35 13.17 8.99 -1.71
CA LEU A 35 13.06 8.13 -0.54
C LEU A 35 11.85 8.45 0.34
N PHE A 36 11.51 9.73 0.48
CA PHE A 36 10.30 10.15 1.20
C PHE A 36 9.03 9.64 0.52
N TRP A 37 8.89 9.85 -0.79
CA TRP A 37 7.74 9.33 -1.55
C TRP A 37 7.64 7.81 -1.52
N LEU A 38 8.77 7.11 -1.57
CA LEU A 38 8.81 5.66 -1.41
C LEU A 38 8.27 5.23 -0.04
N GLY A 39 8.66 5.93 1.02
CA GLY A 39 8.15 5.70 2.37
C GLY A 39 6.63 5.87 2.48
N GLU A 40 6.09 6.94 1.89
CA GLU A 40 4.63 7.20 1.89
C GLU A 40 3.86 6.13 1.11
N LEU A 41 4.35 5.71 -0.06
CA LEU A 41 3.73 4.63 -0.84
C LEU A 41 3.73 3.30 -0.07
N ILE A 42 4.84 2.96 0.59
CA ILE A 42 4.91 1.74 1.40
C ILE A 42 3.92 1.78 2.57
N LYS A 43 3.73 2.94 3.21
CA LYS A 43 2.71 3.09 4.28
C LYS A 43 1.30 2.85 3.73
N GLN A 44 0.99 3.39 2.56
CA GLN A 44 -0.30 3.17 1.91
C GLN A 44 -0.54 1.67 1.64
N VAL A 45 0.45 0.97 1.09
CA VAL A 45 0.38 -0.48 0.85
C VAL A 45 0.16 -1.27 2.14
N LYS A 46 0.89 -0.95 3.20
CA LYS A 46 0.75 -1.63 4.49
C LYS A 46 -0.66 -1.47 5.05
N SER A 47 -1.20 -0.25 5.02
CA SER A 47 -2.58 0.02 5.45
C SER A 47 -3.61 -0.77 4.63
N GLU A 48 -3.44 -0.82 3.30
CA GLU A 48 -4.32 -1.58 2.42
C GLU A 48 -4.19 -3.09 2.60
N LEU A 49 -3.03 -3.61 2.99
CA LEU A 49 -2.85 -5.02 3.37
C LEU A 49 -3.46 -5.33 4.74
N GLU A 50 -3.23 -4.48 5.74
CA GLU A 50 -3.75 -4.65 7.10
C GLU A 50 -5.29 -4.61 7.15
N THR A 51 -5.92 -3.82 6.27
CA THR A 51 -7.38 -3.79 6.13
C THR A 51 -7.96 -5.00 5.41
N GLN A 52 -7.14 -5.74 4.64
CA GLN A 52 -7.55 -6.97 3.95
C GLN A 52 -7.32 -8.23 4.78
N ILE A 53 -6.41 -8.19 5.75
CA ILE A 53 -6.33 -9.21 6.77
C ILE A 53 -7.52 -8.96 7.70
N GLU A 54 -8.59 -9.75 7.54
CA GLU A 54 -9.67 -9.80 8.54
C GLU A 54 -9.00 -10.01 9.90
N LYS A 55 -8.96 -8.96 10.71
CA LYS A 55 -8.52 -9.08 12.09
C LYS A 55 -9.53 -10.04 12.72
N PRO A 56 -9.16 -11.27 13.12
CA PRO A 56 -10.08 -12.07 13.89
C PRO A 56 -10.46 -11.22 15.10
N LEU A 57 -11.74 -11.24 15.47
CA LEU A 57 -12.15 -10.65 16.75
C LEU A 57 -11.24 -11.22 17.83
N ASN A 58 -11.02 -10.52 18.93
CA ASN A 58 -10.14 -10.97 20.03
C ASN A 58 -10.49 -12.39 20.58
N SER A 59 -11.60 -12.97 20.14
CA SER A 59 -12.06 -14.34 20.41
C SER A 59 -11.71 -15.38 19.31
N GLY A 60 -11.00 -15.03 18.23
CA GLY A 60 -10.71 -15.91 17.09
C GLY A 60 -11.85 -16.07 16.07
N SER A 61 -12.97 -15.36 16.25
CA SER A 61 -14.16 -15.49 15.39
C SER A 61 -14.17 -14.48 14.25
N THR A 62 -14.65 -14.91 13.08
CA THR A 62 -14.86 -14.08 11.89
C THR A 62 -16.32 -13.62 11.81
N LEU A 63 -16.57 -12.32 11.63
CA LEU A 63 -17.93 -11.76 11.62
C LEU A 63 -18.48 -11.75 10.18
N LYS A 64 -19.35 -12.70 9.85
CA LYS A 64 -20.14 -12.64 8.59
C LYS A 64 -21.33 -11.70 8.78
N LEU A 65 -21.24 -10.50 8.23
CA LEU A 65 -22.38 -9.57 8.16
C LEU A 65 -23.38 -10.07 7.10
N CYS A 66 -24.32 -10.93 7.50
CA CYS A 66 -25.52 -11.19 6.71
C CYS A 66 -26.57 -10.13 7.03
N GLY A 67 -26.59 -9.05 6.25
CA GLY A 67 -27.64 -8.05 6.33
C GLY A 67 -28.93 -8.54 5.68
N THR A 68 -29.94 -8.87 6.48
CA THR A 68 -31.33 -8.54 6.12
C THR A 68 -31.64 -7.25 6.87
N GLY A 69 -31.46 -6.10 6.19
CA GLY A 69 -31.84 -4.81 6.75
C GLY A 69 -33.29 -4.89 7.24
N LEU A 70 -33.46 -4.66 8.54
CA LEU A 70 -34.76 -4.51 9.19
C LEU A 70 -35.50 -3.34 8.53
N GLN A 71 -36.74 -3.61 8.12
CA GLN A 71 -37.74 -2.62 7.71
C GLN A 71 -38.20 -1.78 8.90
#